data_AF-A0A7W1S694-F1
#
_entry.id   AF-A0A7W1S694-F1
#
_cell.length_a   1.000
_cell.length_b   1.000
_cell.length_c   1.000
_cell.angle_alpha   90.00
_cell.angle_beta   90.00
_cell.angle_gamma   90.00
#
_symmetry.space_group_name_H-M   'P 1'
#
loop_
_entity.id
_entity.type
_entity.pdbx_description
1 polymer ?
#
loop_
_entity_poly.entity_id
_entity_poly.type
_entity_poly.pdbx_seq_one_letter_code
_entity_poly.pdbx_strand_id
1 'polypeptide(L)' 'MVIGVVVGSVVASHKTENMDGLPLRIVRRIAPEGKLTNTYL' A
#
# COMPACT_ATOMS: atom_id res chain seq x y z
N MET A 1 4.25 10.87 7.23
CA MET A 1 4.06 10.80 5.77
C MET A 1 5.30 10.19 5.16
N VAL A 2 5.17 9.28 4.18
CA VAL A 2 6.30 8.66 3.48
C VAL A 2 6.06 8.71 1.97
N ILE A 3 7.13 8.75 1.19
CA ILE A 3 7.06 8.64 -0.27
C ILE A 3 7.06 7.16 -0.63
N GLY A 4 6.10 6.74 -1.44
CA GLY A 4 5.91 5.35 -1.84
C GLY A 4 5.39 5.23 -3.27
N VAL A 5 5.60 4.08 -3.88
CA VAL A 5 5.04 3.72 -5.19
C VAL A 5 3.97 2.65 -5.03
N VAL A 6 2.86 2.78 -5.75
CA VAL A 6 1.80 1.75 -5.79
C VAL A 6 2.30 0.59 -6.63
N VAL A 7 2.36 -0.60 -6.03
CA VAL A 7 2.85 -1.82 -6.70
C VAL A 7 1.74 -2.84 -6.96
N GLY A 8 0.54 -2.62 -6.42
CA GLY A 8 -0.60 -3.49 -6.64
C GLY A 8 -1.86 -3.07 -5.89
N SER A 9 -2.91 -3.85 -6.07
CA SER A 9 -4.20 -3.73 -5.38
C SER A 9 -4.49 -4.97 -4.54
N VAL A 10 -5.15 -4.79 -3.41
CA VAL A 10 -5.59 -5.89 -2.55
C VAL A 10 -7.09 -6.07 -2.71
N VAL A 11 -7.51 -7.32 -2.90
CA VAL A 11 -8.91 -7.73 -2.83
C VAL A 11 -9.12 -8.47 -1.52
N ALA A 12 -9.95 -7.93 -0.64
CA ALA A 12 -10.30 -8.53 0.64
C ALA A 12 -11.80 -8.86 0.66
N SER A 13 -12.13 -10.14 0.80
CA SER A 13 -13.51 -10.66 0.88
C SER A 13 -14.08 -10.59 2.30
N HIS A 14 -13.23 -10.69 3.32
CA HIS A 14 -13.60 -10.49 4.72
C HIS A 14 -12.79 -9.32 5.30
N LYS A 15 -13.49 -8.28 5.74
CA LYS A 15 -12.94 -7.05 6.29
C LYS A 15 -13.98 -6.40 7.21
N THR A 16 -13.55 -5.40 7.98
CA THR A 16 -14.44 -4.62 8.81
C THR A 16 -15.33 -3.71 7.96
N GLU A 17 -16.55 -3.41 8.43
CA GLU A 17 -17.56 -2.63 7.67
C GLU A 17 -17.06 -1.25 7.24
N ASN A 18 -16.19 -0.62 8.04
CA ASN A 18 -15.59 0.67 7.72
C ASN A 18 -14.57 0.62 6.56
N MET A 19 -14.26 -0.57 6.02
CA MET A 19 -13.37 -0.77 4.87
C MET A 19 -14.12 -1.12 3.58
N ASP A 20 -15.46 -1.17 3.62
CA ASP A 20 -16.25 -1.42 2.43
C ASP A 20 -16.18 -0.27 1.42
N GLY A 21 -16.05 -0.62 0.14
CA GLY A 21 -15.85 0.33 -0.95
C GLY A 21 -14.47 1.00 -1.00
N LEU A 22 -13.60 0.80 0.00
CA LEU A 22 -12.28 1.43 0.01
C LEU A 22 -11.29 0.73 -0.94
N PRO A 23 -10.60 1.46 -1.83
CA PRO A 23 -9.56 0.89 -2.68
C PRO A 23 -8.29 0.62 -1.86
N LEU A 24 -8.05 -0.65 -1.54
CA LEU A 24 -6.85 -1.10 -0.85
C LEU A 24 -5.69 -1.27 -1.84
N ARG A 25 -4.58 -0.59 -1.60
CA ARG A 25 -3.39 -0.59 -2.46
C ARG A 25 -2.18 -1.06 -1.68
N ILE A 26 -1.30 -1.81 -2.32
CA ILE A 26 0.01 -2.15 -1.77
C ILE A 26 0.97 -1.02 -2.13
N VAL A 27 1.55 -0.38 -1.12
CA VAL A 27 2.50 0.71 -1.32
C VAL A 27 3.89 0.25 -0.90
N ARG A 28 4.85 0.31 -1.83
CA ARG A 28 6.26 0.04 -1.54
C ARG A 28 6.95 1.35 -1.19
N ARG A 29 7.60 1.41 -0.03
CA ARG A 29 8.32 2.62 0.43
C ARG A 29 9.57 2.89 -0.41
N ILE A 30 9.81 4.16 -0.71
CA ILE A 30 11.01 4.65 -1.38
C ILE A 30 11.95 5.24 -0.32
N ALA A 31 13.22 4.82 -0.34
CA ALA A 31 14.28 5.39 0.50
C ALA A 31 14.61 6.83 0.03
N PRO A 32 15.19 7.68 0.89
CA PRO A 32 15.60 9.04 0.49
C PRO A 32 16.54 9.07 -0.73
N GLU A 33 17.27 7.97 -0.95
CA GLU A 33 18.16 7.73 -2.08
C GLU A 33 17.44 7.49 -3.42
N GLY A 34 16.10 7.47 -3.43
CA GLY A 34 15.29 7.07 -4.58
C GLY A 34 15.23 5.56 -4.82
N LYS A 35 15.85 4.74 -3.96
CA LYS A 35 15.83 3.28 -4.08
C LYS A 35 14.57 2.67 -3.46
N LEU A 36 14.06 1.64 -4.11
CA LEU A 36 12.95 0.85 -3.58
C LEU A 36 13.42 0.04 -2.37
N THR A 37 12.60 0.01 -1.32
CA THR A 37 12.86 -0.81 -0.14
C THR A 37 11.97 -2.06 -0.15
N ASN A 38 12.37 -3.13 0.53
CA ASN A 38 11.53 -4.32 0.73
C ASN A 38 10.47 -4.15 1.82
N THR A 39 10.16 -2.90 2.17
CA THR A 39 9.12 -2.55 3.15
C THR A 39 7.83 -2.21 2.42
N TYR A 40 6.76 -2.89 2.81
CA TYR A 40 5.41 -2.72 2.26
C TYR A 40 4.50 -2.14 3.33
N LEU A 41 3.64 -1.22 2.93
CA LEU A 41 2.65 -0.54 3.76
C LEU A 41 1.26 -0.68 3.12
#